data_AF-A0AAU7CZV1-F1
#
_entry.id   AF-A0AAU7CZV1-F1
#
_cell.length_a   1.000
_cell.length_b   1.000
_cell.length_c   1.000
_cell.angle_alpha   90.00
_cell.angle_beta   90.00
_cell.angle_gamma   90.00
#
_symmetry.space_group_name_H-M   'P 1'
#
loop_
_entity.id
_entity.type
_entity.pdbx_description
1 polymer ?
#
loop_
_entity_poly.entity_id
_entity_poly.type
_entity_poly.pdbx_seq_one_letter_code
_entity_poly.pdbx_strand_id
1 'polypeptide(L)'
;MNFASVEKIAAAVLYEGYILYPYRPTAIKNRQRWNFGTLYPRIYAEAQHPEEPFRLVSECLLVPGHNASIDIKVSFLQLLPQPRITSDDLKTLADPSLDWDEAIERTSDHCGLSLGDILDAPLNLHITPTSDLAASLTISAQSMPGGICKLHLELENASPLSSGTDAHRDEALSQSLVSAHLLIGLTDGEFISLLEPPDLYSADAKACTNIGVFPVLAGEEPDRSILLLSPIIMYDYPKTSPDSAGDFFDGTEMDEMLTLRVLTLTDAEKEEVRNGDPRARRILERTEALTGEEMLKTHGIIRPMREVRGGTS
;
A
#
# COMPACT_ATOMS: atom_id res chain seq x y z
N MET A 1 7.33 18.68 -4.33
CA MET A 1 7.02 17.80 -5.49
C MET A 1 5.55 17.42 -5.45
N ASN A 2 4.96 17.12 -6.60
CA ASN A 2 3.56 16.67 -6.70
C ASN A 2 3.54 15.17 -7.02
N PHE A 3 2.86 14.36 -6.21
CA PHE A 3 2.73 12.91 -6.40
C PHE A 3 1.54 12.50 -7.28
N ALA A 4 0.78 13.45 -7.84
CA ALA A 4 -0.48 13.16 -8.57
C ALA A 4 -0.35 12.11 -9.69
N SER A 5 0.81 11.99 -10.35
CA SER A 5 1.04 10.98 -11.39
C SER A 5 1.06 9.54 -10.85
N VAL A 6 1.41 9.36 -9.57
CA VAL A 6 1.59 8.05 -8.93
C VAL A 6 0.52 7.73 -7.90
N GLU A 7 -0.35 8.68 -7.55
CA GLU A 7 -1.41 8.49 -6.55
C GLU A 7 -2.33 7.32 -6.87
N LYS A 8 -2.65 7.08 -8.15
CA LYS A 8 -3.48 5.94 -8.55
C LYS A 8 -2.83 4.60 -8.23
N ILE A 9 -1.51 4.50 -8.44
CA ILE A 9 -0.75 3.28 -8.15
C ILE A 9 -0.63 3.11 -6.63
N ALA A 10 -0.32 4.19 -5.90
CA ALA A 10 -0.26 4.18 -4.44
C ALA A 10 -1.61 3.76 -3.83
N ALA A 11 -2.72 4.26 -4.37
CA ALA A 11 -4.06 3.84 -3.95
C ALA A 11 -4.34 2.37 -4.28
N ALA A 12 -3.91 1.87 -5.44
CA ALA A 12 -4.02 0.45 -5.76
C ALA A 12 -3.27 -0.41 -4.74
N VAL A 13 -2.01 -0.06 -4.43
CA VAL A 13 -1.19 -0.74 -3.40
C VAL A 13 -1.86 -0.67 -2.02
N LEU A 14 -2.38 0.49 -1.63
CA LEU A 14 -3.02 0.70 -0.33
C LEU A 14 -4.18 -0.27 -0.09
N TYR A 15 -4.91 -0.59 -1.16
CA TYR A 15 -6.16 -1.34 -1.12
C TYR A 15 -6.04 -2.77 -1.65
N GLU A 16 -4.87 -3.14 -2.15
CA GLU A 16 -4.57 -4.50 -2.59
C GLU A 16 -4.76 -5.49 -1.43
N GLY A 17 -5.60 -6.51 -1.65
CA GLY A 17 -5.87 -7.54 -0.65
C GLY A 17 -6.78 -7.13 0.51
N TYR A 18 -7.24 -5.86 0.57
CA TYR A 18 -8.09 -5.36 1.66
C TYR A 18 -9.47 -6.04 1.73
N ILE A 19 -10.11 -6.22 0.57
CA ILE A 19 -11.31 -7.05 0.46
C ILE A 19 -11.27 -7.85 -0.84
N LEU A 20 -11.32 -9.17 -0.70
CA LEU A 20 -11.18 -10.10 -1.82
C LEU A 20 -12.55 -10.60 -2.26
N TYR A 21 -12.69 -10.91 -3.56
CA TYR A 21 -13.88 -11.59 -4.06
C TYR A 21 -14.18 -12.83 -3.20
N PRO A 22 -15.42 -13.02 -2.70
CA PRO A 22 -16.69 -12.43 -3.17
C PRO A 22 -17.12 -11.12 -2.49
N TYR A 23 -16.19 -10.32 -1.96
CA TYR A 23 -16.42 -8.98 -1.39
C TYR A 23 -17.44 -8.92 -0.25
N ARG A 24 -17.64 -10.06 0.42
CA ARG A 24 -18.57 -10.22 1.53
C ARG A 24 -17.83 -10.35 2.87
N PRO A 25 -18.33 -9.72 3.94
CA PRO A 25 -17.81 -9.91 5.30
C PRO A 25 -17.74 -11.38 5.74
N THR A 26 -18.77 -12.19 5.41
CA THR A 26 -18.83 -13.61 5.76
C THR A 26 -17.84 -14.51 5.00
N ALA A 27 -17.28 -14.02 3.89
CA ALA A 27 -16.39 -14.84 3.08
C ALA A 27 -15.13 -15.20 3.87
N ILE A 28 -14.75 -16.48 3.88
CA ILE A 28 -13.61 -17.00 4.66
C ILE A 28 -12.34 -16.16 4.44
N LYS A 29 -12.09 -15.71 3.20
CA LYS A 29 -10.95 -14.86 2.83
C LYS A 29 -11.00 -13.44 3.42
N ASN A 30 -12.18 -12.94 3.74
CA ASN A 30 -12.39 -11.60 4.30
C ASN A 30 -12.55 -11.63 5.82
N ARG A 31 -12.86 -12.80 6.41
CA ARG A 31 -12.82 -13.03 7.87
C ARG A 31 -11.40 -12.97 8.43
N GLN A 32 -10.40 -13.33 7.62
CA GLN A 32 -8.98 -13.16 7.94
C GLN A 32 -8.31 -12.34 6.84
N ARG A 33 -8.19 -11.03 7.07
CA ARG A 33 -7.53 -10.11 6.13
C ARG A 33 -6.04 -10.47 6.00
N TRP A 34 -5.61 -10.69 4.75
CA TRP A 34 -4.20 -10.90 4.39
C TRP A 34 -3.68 -9.60 3.78
N ASN A 35 -3.38 -8.63 4.63
CA ASN A 35 -2.89 -7.33 4.19
C ASN A 35 -1.37 -7.33 4.24
N PHE A 36 -0.74 -7.21 3.06
CA PHE A 36 0.69 -6.95 2.97
C PHE A 36 1.03 -5.60 3.65
N GLY A 37 2.24 -5.48 4.21
CA GLY A 37 2.67 -4.23 4.83
C GLY A 37 1.94 -3.84 6.11
N THR A 38 1.33 -4.80 6.83
CA THR A 38 0.74 -4.52 8.15
C THR A 38 1.84 -4.37 9.19
N LEU A 39 1.88 -3.22 9.86
CA LEU A 39 2.77 -2.96 10.99
C LEU A 39 1.95 -2.92 12.29
N TYR A 40 2.06 -3.95 13.12
CA TYR A 40 1.40 -4.03 14.42
C TYR A 40 2.12 -3.19 15.49
N PRO A 41 1.43 -2.83 16.59
CA PRO A 41 2.10 -2.27 17.76
C PRO A 41 3.24 -3.20 18.21
N ARG A 42 4.44 -2.64 18.42
CA ARG A 42 5.67 -3.38 18.72
C ARG A 42 5.49 -4.46 19.80
N ILE A 43 4.83 -4.11 20.91
CA ILE A 43 4.64 -5.04 22.04
C ILE A 43 3.81 -6.29 21.67
N TYR A 44 2.83 -6.14 20.78
CA TYR A 44 2.05 -7.27 20.28
C TYR A 44 2.85 -8.10 19.29
N ALA A 45 3.54 -7.41 18.36
CA ALA A 45 4.33 -8.02 17.30
C ALA A 45 5.44 -8.93 17.82
N GLU A 46 6.23 -8.45 18.78
CA GLU A 46 7.34 -9.19 19.41
C GLU A 46 6.83 -10.37 20.27
N ALA A 47 5.56 -10.36 20.69
CA ALA A 47 4.95 -11.44 21.46
C ALA A 47 4.40 -12.59 20.60
N GLN A 48 4.30 -12.42 19.27
CA GLN A 48 3.79 -13.45 18.37
C GLN A 48 4.87 -14.49 18.02
N HIS A 49 4.42 -15.68 17.62
CA HIS A 49 5.29 -16.77 17.18
C HIS A 49 4.76 -17.39 15.88
N PRO A 50 5.35 -17.09 14.70
CA PRO A 50 6.48 -16.17 14.49
C PRO A 50 6.15 -14.72 14.83
N GLU A 51 7.19 -13.90 15.07
CA GLU A 51 7.03 -12.46 15.30
C GLU A 51 6.33 -11.80 14.10
N GLU A 52 5.38 -10.92 14.40
CA GLU A 52 4.71 -10.12 13.37
C GLU A 52 5.53 -8.85 13.06
N PRO A 53 5.37 -8.23 11.89
CA PRO A 53 6.05 -6.97 11.59
C PRO A 53 5.49 -5.82 12.42
N PHE A 54 6.39 -4.99 12.97
CA PHE A 54 6.04 -3.69 13.58
C PHE A 54 6.74 -2.50 12.93
N ARG A 55 7.69 -2.78 12.02
CA ARG A 55 8.41 -1.78 11.24
C ARG A 55 8.65 -2.26 9.82
N LEU A 56 8.80 -1.30 8.91
CA LEU A 56 9.39 -1.50 7.59
C LEU A 56 10.72 -0.74 7.51
N VAL A 57 11.65 -1.26 6.72
CA VAL A 57 12.96 -0.65 6.48
C VAL A 57 13.19 -0.59 4.99
N SER A 58 13.68 0.55 4.50
CA SER A 58 14.13 0.68 3.13
C SER A 58 15.47 1.38 3.03
N GLU A 59 16.35 0.82 2.21
CA GLU A 59 17.55 1.49 1.72
C GLU A 59 17.42 1.71 0.21
N CYS A 60 17.60 2.95 -0.23
CA CYS A 60 17.62 3.33 -1.64
C CYS A 60 18.82 4.21 -1.98
N LEU A 61 19.15 4.27 -3.26
CA LEU A 61 20.31 5.00 -3.77
C LEU A 61 19.86 6.18 -4.62
N LEU A 62 20.57 7.29 -4.52
CA LEU A 62 20.32 8.48 -5.32
C LEU A 62 21.61 9.18 -5.72
N VAL A 63 21.58 9.86 -6.86
CA VAL A 63 22.58 10.83 -7.30
C VAL A 63 22.07 12.22 -6.93
N PRO A 64 22.62 12.88 -5.91
CA PRO A 64 22.13 14.18 -5.47
C PRO A 64 22.71 15.31 -6.32
N GLY A 65 21.88 16.32 -6.60
CA GLY A 65 22.32 17.65 -7.00
C GLY A 65 22.81 18.47 -5.80
N HIS A 66 23.10 19.75 -6.03
CA HIS A 66 23.72 20.61 -5.02
C HIS A 66 22.74 21.04 -3.92
N ASN A 67 21.46 21.18 -4.28
CA ASN A 67 20.38 21.63 -3.41
C ASN A 67 19.32 20.53 -3.26
N ALA A 68 19.76 19.27 -3.24
CA ALA A 68 18.88 18.12 -3.19
C ALA A 68 17.96 18.17 -1.97
N SER A 69 16.67 17.96 -2.17
CA SER A 69 15.67 17.86 -1.11
C SER A 69 14.67 16.76 -1.37
N ILE A 70 14.14 16.19 -0.29
CA ILE A 70 13.26 15.03 -0.32
C ILE A 70 11.88 15.42 0.19
N ASP A 71 10.85 14.96 -0.50
CA ASP A 71 9.47 14.94 -0.02
C ASP A 71 9.06 13.51 0.28
N ILE A 72 8.39 13.26 1.41
CA ILE A 72 7.93 11.94 1.82
C ILE A 72 6.44 12.00 2.11
N LYS A 73 5.69 11.08 1.51
CA LYS A 73 4.29 10.82 1.87
C LYS A 73 4.19 9.41 2.44
N VAL A 74 3.77 9.32 3.69
CA VAL A 74 3.46 8.04 4.36
C VAL A 74 1.97 7.78 4.24
N SER A 75 1.58 6.59 3.82
CA SER A 75 0.19 6.19 3.66
C SER A 75 -0.07 4.82 4.28
N PHE A 76 -1.19 4.67 4.98
CA PHE A 76 -1.65 3.40 5.54
C PHE A 76 -3.17 3.45 5.81
N LEU A 77 -3.76 2.29 6.03
CA LEU A 77 -5.14 2.12 6.46
C LEU A 77 -5.21 1.96 7.98
N GLN A 78 -6.14 2.66 8.60
CA GLN A 78 -6.59 2.40 9.96
C GLN A 78 -7.93 1.67 9.90
N LEU A 79 -8.02 0.51 10.56
CA LEU A 79 -9.25 -0.26 10.64
C LEU A 79 -10.05 0.19 11.85
N LEU A 80 -11.22 0.78 11.62
CA LEU A 80 -12.11 1.22 12.69
C LEU A 80 -13.41 0.40 12.70
N PRO A 81 -13.87 -0.08 13.85
CA PRO A 81 -15.14 -0.76 13.95
C PRO A 81 -16.28 0.19 13.56
N GLN A 82 -17.13 -0.23 12.62
CA GLN A 82 -18.27 0.58 12.22
C GLN A 82 -19.40 0.47 13.27
N PRO A 83 -19.99 1.60 13.73
CA PRO A 83 -21.11 1.54 14.65
C PRO A 83 -22.34 0.92 13.96
N ARG A 84 -23.02 -0.01 14.65
CA ARG A 84 -24.24 -0.69 14.19
C ARG A 84 -25.22 0.29 13.55
N ILE A 85 -25.65 0.04 12.32
CA ILE A 85 -26.94 0.55 11.86
C ILE A 85 -27.99 -0.30 12.57
N THR A 86 -28.47 0.14 13.73
CA THR A 86 -29.68 -0.44 14.33
C THR A 86 -30.87 0.03 13.51
N SER A 87 -31.17 -0.67 12.40
CA SER A 87 -32.54 -0.66 11.92
C SER A 87 -33.37 -1.42 12.95
N ASP A 88 -34.39 -0.75 13.50
CA ASP A 88 -35.26 -1.28 14.57
C ASP A 88 -36.06 -2.53 14.15
N ASP A 89 -35.88 -3.02 12.91
CA ASP A 89 -36.71 -4.04 12.26
C ASP A 89 -36.03 -5.39 11.98
N LEU A 90 -34.74 -5.61 12.26
CA LEU A 90 -34.12 -6.94 12.15
C LEU A 90 -33.88 -7.61 13.51
N LYS A 91 -34.93 -8.25 14.05
CA LYS A 91 -34.83 -9.26 15.13
C LYS A 91 -34.39 -10.64 14.63
N THR A 92 -33.46 -10.70 13.69
CA THR A 92 -32.94 -11.96 13.16
C THR A 92 -31.52 -12.14 13.64
N LEU A 93 -31.29 -13.21 14.40
CA LEU A 93 -30.00 -13.76 14.87
C LEU A 93 -28.78 -12.95 14.36
N ALA A 94 -28.25 -12.08 15.21
CA ALA A 94 -27.06 -11.29 14.91
C ALA A 94 -25.91 -12.24 14.56
N ASP A 95 -25.58 -12.35 13.27
CA ASP A 95 -24.40 -13.07 12.82
C ASP A 95 -23.19 -12.16 13.06
N PRO A 96 -22.25 -12.53 13.95
CA PRO A 96 -21.02 -11.76 14.17
C PRO A 96 -20.14 -11.66 12.91
N SER A 97 -20.47 -12.35 11.82
CA SER A 97 -19.86 -12.12 10.51
C SER A 97 -20.24 -10.80 9.83
N LEU A 98 -21.24 -10.07 10.35
CA LEU A 98 -21.69 -8.78 9.81
C LEU A 98 -20.94 -7.58 10.42
N ASP A 99 -20.13 -7.80 11.46
CA ASP A 99 -19.26 -6.77 12.02
C ASP A 99 -18.11 -6.51 11.03
N TRP A 100 -18.06 -5.29 10.47
CA TRP A 100 -17.03 -4.88 9.51
C TRP A 100 -16.26 -3.68 10.05
N ASP A 101 -14.93 -3.81 10.08
CA ASP A 101 -14.05 -2.66 10.31
C ASP A 101 -13.84 -1.89 9.01
N GLU A 102 -14.28 -0.63 8.99
CA GLU A 102 -14.06 0.30 7.89
C GLU A 102 -12.59 0.73 7.84
N ALA A 103 -11.94 0.55 6.68
CA ALA A 103 -10.61 1.10 6.45
C ALA A 103 -10.66 2.58 6.09
N ILE A 104 -10.08 3.39 6.98
CA ILE A 104 -9.87 4.80 6.77
C ILE A 104 -8.42 5.01 6.34
N GLU A 105 -8.22 5.61 5.16
CA GLU A 105 -6.91 6.04 4.70
C GLU A 105 -6.38 7.16 5.60
N ARG A 106 -5.13 7.00 6.03
CA ARG A 106 -4.35 7.99 6.78
C ARG A 106 -3.11 8.31 5.99
N THR A 107 -2.81 9.61 5.87
CA THR A 107 -1.63 10.10 5.19
C THR A 107 -0.88 11.12 6.05
N SER A 108 0.44 11.18 5.90
CA SER A 108 1.30 12.21 6.47
C SER A 108 2.32 12.67 5.43
N ASP A 109 2.32 13.97 5.14
CA ASP A 109 3.20 14.58 4.14
C ASP A 109 4.30 15.40 4.81
N HIS A 110 5.55 15.16 4.39
CA HIS A 110 6.74 15.83 4.89
C HIS A 110 7.55 16.36 3.70
N CYS A 111 7.51 17.67 3.48
CA CYS A 111 8.06 18.27 2.26
C CYS A 111 9.32 19.10 2.53
N GLY A 112 10.20 19.19 1.53
CA GLY A 112 11.36 20.06 1.51
C GLY A 112 12.45 19.66 2.50
N LEU A 113 12.59 18.37 2.80
CA LEU A 113 13.62 17.87 3.71
C LEU A 113 14.99 17.98 3.04
N SER A 114 15.86 18.84 3.55
CA SER A 114 17.23 19.05 3.02
C SER A 114 18.05 17.77 3.12
N LEU A 115 18.60 17.30 1.99
CA LEU A 115 19.47 16.12 2.02
C LEU A 115 20.77 16.40 2.79
N GLY A 116 21.29 17.64 2.74
CA GLY A 116 22.46 18.04 3.50
C GLY A 116 22.24 17.89 5.01
N ASP A 117 21.09 18.31 5.51
CA ASP A 117 20.75 18.22 6.93
C ASP A 117 20.63 16.76 7.39
N ILE A 118 20.06 15.90 6.53
CA ILE A 118 19.92 14.45 6.79
C ILE A 118 21.28 13.72 6.75
N LEU A 119 22.21 14.20 5.92
CA LEU A 119 23.59 13.69 5.87
C LEU A 119 24.37 14.05 7.14
N ASP A 120 24.10 15.23 7.72
CA ASP A 120 24.73 15.68 8.95
C ASP A 120 24.19 14.94 10.18
N ALA A 121 22.89 14.70 10.25
CA ALA A 121 22.26 13.95 11.34
C ALA A 121 20.94 13.28 10.93
N PRO A 122 20.62 12.08 11.48
CA PRO A 122 19.33 11.44 11.26
C PRO A 122 18.14 12.32 11.69
N LEU A 123 17.13 12.38 10.84
CA LEU A 123 15.86 13.07 11.11
C LEU A 123 14.84 12.07 11.65
N ASN A 124 14.12 12.44 12.72
CA ASN A 124 13.05 11.63 13.30
C ASN A 124 11.74 12.41 13.26
N LEU A 125 10.75 11.86 12.55
CA LEU A 125 9.43 12.44 12.36
C LEU A 125 8.40 11.61 13.13
N HIS A 126 7.53 12.29 13.87
CA HIS A 126 6.43 11.66 14.58
C HIS A 126 5.12 11.89 13.81
N ILE A 127 4.36 10.82 13.63
CA ILE A 127 3.12 10.80 12.85
C ILE A 127 2.01 10.37 13.79
N THR A 128 1.08 11.27 14.11
CA THR A 128 -0.03 11.02 15.04
C THR A 128 -1.36 11.34 14.37
N PRO A 129 -1.89 10.44 13.52
CA PRO A 129 -3.15 10.66 12.82
C PRO A 129 -4.36 10.74 13.76
N THR A 130 -4.31 10.03 14.90
CA THR A 130 -5.37 10.00 15.93
C THR A 130 -4.73 9.87 17.33
N SER A 131 -5.52 9.92 18.39
CA SER A 131 -5.02 9.69 19.77
C SER A 131 -4.51 8.27 20.00
N ASP A 132 -5.04 7.31 19.27
CA ASP A 132 -4.86 5.88 19.53
C ASP A 132 -3.89 5.24 18.53
N LEU A 133 -3.35 6.04 17.61
CA LEU A 133 -2.48 5.58 16.53
C LEU A 133 -1.31 6.55 16.34
N ALA A 134 -0.10 6.01 16.43
CA ALA A 134 1.14 6.75 16.29
C ALA A 134 2.17 5.95 15.47
N ALA A 135 2.99 6.64 14.71
CA ALA A 135 4.11 6.07 13.99
C ALA A 135 5.34 6.97 14.09
N SER A 136 6.52 6.39 13.99
CA SER A 136 7.79 7.11 13.91
C SER A 136 8.48 6.79 12.60
N LEU A 137 8.89 7.83 11.88
CA LEU A 137 9.68 7.73 10.65
C LEU A 137 11.09 8.28 10.93
N THR A 138 12.09 7.39 10.89
CA THR A 138 13.50 7.74 11.00
C THR A 138 14.12 7.75 9.61
N ILE A 139 14.85 8.83 9.29
CA ILE A 139 15.47 9.04 7.99
C ILE A 139 16.94 9.36 8.23
N SER A 140 17.84 8.65 7.57
CA SER A 140 19.26 8.96 7.59
C SER A 140 19.87 8.80 6.20
N ALA A 141 20.92 9.56 5.93
CA ALA A 141 21.61 9.53 4.65
C ALA A 141 23.11 9.26 4.88
N GLN A 142 23.73 8.58 3.93
CA GLN A 142 25.15 8.32 3.93
C GLN A 142 25.73 8.62 2.55
N SER A 143 26.72 9.51 2.49
CA SER A 143 27.52 9.70 1.28
C SER A 143 28.36 8.46 0.99
N MET A 144 28.35 8.04 -0.27
CA MET A 144 29.07 6.87 -0.76
C MET A 144 30.08 7.27 -1.85
N PRO A 145 31.08 6.44 -2.14
CA PRO A 145 31.97 6.65 -3.28
C PRO A 145 31.18 6.80 -4.59
N GLY A 146 31.75 7.52 -5.57
CA GLY A 146 31.09 7.73 -6.86
C GLY A 146 30.05 8.86 -6.88
N GLY A 147 29.95 9.65 -5.81
CA GLY A 147 29.05 10.80 -5.75
C GLY A 147 27.58 10.43 -5.58
N ILE A 148 27.30 9.22 -5.08
CA ILE A 148 25.95 8.78 -4.73
C ILE A 148 25.70 8.91 -3.23
N CYS A 149 24.44 8.90 -2.87
CA CYS A 149 23.97 8.89 -1.49
C CYS A 149 23.08 7.66 -1.27
N LYS A 150 23.28 6.98 -0.15
CA LYS A 150 22.36 5.94 0.33
C LYS A 150 21.42 6.55 1.36
N LEU A 151 20.13 6.50 1.08
CA LEU A 151 19.07 6.93 1.98
C LEU A 151 18.51 5.70 2.70
N HIS A 152 18.38 5.79 4.02
CA HIS A 152 17.78 4.78 4.87
C HIS A 152 16.52 5.37 5.51
N LEU A 153 15.40 4.66 5.38
CA LEU A 153 14.12 5.01 5.98
C LEU A 153 13.61 3.85 6.81
N GLU A 154 13.20 4.13 8.04
CA GLU A 154 12.54 3.19 8.93
C GLU A 154 11.21 3.78 9.40
N LEU A 155 10.10 3.12 9.06
CA LEU A 155 8.78 3.46 9.58
C LEU A 155 8.38 2.39 10.58
N GLU A 156 8.11 2.80 11.81
CA GLU A 156 7.70 1.95 12.92
C GLU A 156 6.31 2.35 13.43
N ASN A 157 5.50 1.35 13.80
CA ASN A 157 4.29 1.57 14.56
C ASN A 157 4.61 1.80 16.05
N ALA A 158 4.38 3.03 16.50
CA ALA A 158 4.61 3.49 17.86
C ALA A 158 3.29 3.62 18.67
N SER A 159 2.22 2.99 18.20
CA SER A 159 0.89 3.10 18.81
C SER A 159 0.84 2.45 20.20
N PRO A 160 0.14 3.07 21.16
CA PRO A 160 0.02 2.53 22.51
C PRO A 160 -0.99 1.38 22.56
N LEU A 161 -0.59 0.19 23.02
CA LEU A 161 -1.48 -0.95 23.18
C LEU A 161 -1.82 -1.18 24.65
N SER A 162 -3.08 -0.97 25.01
CA SER A 162 -3.55 -0.95 26.41
C SER A 162 -3.46 -2.33 27.07
N SER A 163 -3.80 -3.39 26.34
CA SER A 163 -3.73 -4.76 26.85
C SER A 163 -2.33 -5.40 26.73
N GLY A 164 -1.34 -4.68 26.20
CA GLY A 164 0.04 -5.15 26.07
C GLY A 164 0.15 -6.50 25.34
N THR A 165 0.89 -7.45 25.91
CA THR A 165 1.11 -8.78 25.32
C THR A 165 -0.14 -9.68 25.33
N ASP A 166 -1.13 -9.39 26.17
CA ASP A 166 -2.37 -10.17 26.28
C ASP A 166 -3.45 -9.66 25.30
N ALA A 167 -3.14 -8.64 24.50
CA ALA A 167 -4.06 -8.08 23.53
C ALA A 167 -4.51 -9.15 22.52
N HIS A 168 -5.81 -9.19 22.26
CA HIS A 168 -6.34 -9.98 21.16
C HIS A 168 -5.94 -9.34 19.82
N ARG A 169 -5.87 -10.17 18.77
CA ARG A 169 -5.52 -9.74 17.41
C ARG A 169 -6.35 -8.55 16.94
N ASP A 170 -7.64 -8.52 17.25
CA ASP A 170 -8.55 -7.46 16.78
C ASP A 170 -8.23 -6.10 17.44
N GLU A 171 -7.84 -6.10 18.73
CA GLU A 171 -7.36 -4.89 19.41
C GLU A 171 -6.06 -4.41 18.76
N ALA A 172 -5.09 -5.30 18.59
CA ALA A 172 -3.81 -4.96 17.96
C ALA A 172 -3.99 -4.44 16.54
N LEU A 173 -4.89 -5.05 15.77
CA LEU A 173 -5.18 -4.69 14.38
C LEU A 173 -5.83 -3.29 14.25
N SER A 174 -6.68 -2.90 15.21
CA SER A 174 -7.26 -1.54 15.26
C SER A 174 -6.21 -0.43 15.46
N GLN A 175 -5.05 -0.80 16.01
CA GLN A 175 -3.89 0.06 16.25
C GLN A 175 -2.73 -0.25 15.29
N SER A 176 -2.95 -1.02 14.22
CA SER A 176 -1.96 -1.32 13.21
C SER A 176 -1.94 -0.29 12.08
N LEU A 177 -0.77 -0.11 11.46
CA LEU A 177 -0.64 0.57 10.17
C LEU A 177 -0.81 -0.47 9.07
N VAL A 178 -2.00 -0.57 8.50
CA VAL A 178 -2.32 -1.62 7.51
C VAL A 178 -1.95 -1.14 6.11
N SER A 179 -1.30 -1.98 5.31
CA SER A 179 -0.80 -1.60 3.96
C SER A 179 0.07 -0.34 3.97
N ALA A 180 0.96 -0.27 4.96
CA ALA A 180 1.89 0.84 5.10
C ALA A 180 2.85 0.87 3.92
N HIS A 181 2.91 2.02 3.24
CA HIS A 181 3.81 2.29 2.13
C HIS A 181 4.21 3.77 2.11
N LEU A 182 5.31 4.07 1.43
CA LEU A 182 5.83 5.43 1.33
C LEU A 182 6.03 5.82 -0.13
N LEU A 183 5.72 7.07 -0.45
CA LEU A 183 6.21 7.74 -1.65
C LEU A 183 7.34 8.69 -1.25
N ILE A 184 8.41 8.69 -2.04
CA ILE A 184 9.56 9.56 -1.85
C ILE A 184 9.78 10.32 -3.16
N GLY A 185 9.76 11.65 -3.09
CA GLY A 185 10.07 12.55 -4.19
C GLY A 185 11.43 13.20 -3.95
N LEU A 186 12.25 13.33 -5.00
CA LEU A 186 13.57 13.96 -4.94
C LEU A 186 13.60 15.16 -5.87
N THR A 187 13.88 16.34 -5.31
CA THR A 187 14.15 17.55 -6.08
C THR A 187 15.66 17.73 -6.23
N ASP A 188 16.13 18.13 -7.42
CA ASP A 188 17.55 18.31 -7.75
C ASP A 188 18.37 17.03 -7.51
N GLY A 189 18.05 15.97 -8.25
CA GLY A 189 18.72 14.67 -8.20
C GLY A 189 17.91 13.58 -8.88
N GLU A 190 18.45 12.36 -8.92
CA GLU A 190 17.78 11.19 -9.49
C GLU A 190 17.98 9.96 -8.61
N PHE A 191 16.93 9.16 -8.44
CA PHE A 191 17.04 7.84 -7.82
C PHE A 191 17.68 6.82 -8.78
N ILE A 192 18.36 5.84 -8.19
CA ILE A 192 18.91 4.69 -8.90
C ILE A 192 17.98 3.50 -8.67
N SER A 193 17.56 2.85 -9.76
CA SER A 193 16.79 1.61 -9.69
C SER A 193 17.57 0.53 -8.94
N LEU A 194 16.91 -0.16 -8.01
CA LEU A 194 17.46 -1.36 -7.36
C LEU A 194 17.20 -2.64 -8.15
N LEU A 195 16.24 -2.62 -9.09
CA LEU A 195 15.89 -3.76 -9.94
C LEU A 195 16.81 -3.84 -11.16
N GLU A 196 16.99 -2.70 -11.83
CA GLU A 196 17.83 -2.55 -13.01
C GLU A 196 18.86 -1.43 -12.79
N PRO A 197 19.77 -1.58 -11.81
CA PRO A 197 20.80 -0.58 -11.54
C PRO A 197 21.77 -0.49 -12.73
N PRO A 198 22.24 0.72 -13.10
CA PRO A 198 23.40 0.86 -13.98
C PRO A 198 24.60 0.07 -13.45
N ASP A 199 25.44 -0.47 -14.34
CA ASP A 199 26.60 -1.31 -13.97
C ASP A 199 27.50 -0.68 -12.90
N LEU A 200 27.65 0.66 -12.95
CA LEU A 200 28.43 1.44 -11.99
C LEU A 200 27.94 1.27 -10.54
N TYR A 201 26.64 1.04 -10.33
CA TYR A 201 26.00 1.00 -9.01
C TYR A 201 25.46 -0.39 -8.65
N SER A 202 25.74 -1.42 -9.46
CA SER A 202 25.20 -2.77 -9.26
C SER A 202 25.60 -3.39 -7.91
N ALA A 203 26.82 -3.12 -7.46
CA ALA A 203 27.29 -3.62 -6.16
C ALA A 203 26.60 -2.92 -4.99
N ASP A 204 26.45 -1.59 -5.06
CA ASP A 204 25.78 -0.80 -4.03
C ASP A 204 24.29 -1.13 -3.94
N ALA A 205 23.63 -1.33 -5.09
CA ALA A 205 22.22 -1.70 -5.14
C ALA A 205 21.97 -3.08 -4.50
N LYS A 206 22.85 -4.06 -4.73
CA LYS A 206 22.79 -5.38 -4.09
C LYS A 206 23.06 -5.35 -2.58
N ALA A 207 23.78 -4.34 -2.10
CA ALA A 207 24.07 -4.17 -0.68
C ALA A 207 22.91 -3.50 0.09
N CYS A 208 21.92 -2.94 -0.62
CA CYS A 208 20.74 -2.34 0.01
C CYS A 208 19.86 -3.39 0.67
N THR A 209 19.45 -3.12 1.90
CA THR A 209 18.54 -3.98 2.67
C THR A 209 17.15 -3.35 2.73
N ASN A 210 16.13 -4.11 2.31
CA ASN A 210 14.74 -3.71 2.39
C ASN A 210 13.93 -4.79 3.12
N ILE A 211 13.15 -4.39 4.12
CA ILE A 211 12.35 -5.27 4.99
C ILE A 211 10.90 -4.81 4.94
N GLY A 212 10.01 -5.70 4.50
CA GLY A 212 8.57 -5.44 4.41
C GLY A 212 8.17 -4.54 3.23
N VAL A 213 9.12 -4.03 2.45
CA VAL A 213 8.89 -3.18 1.27
C VAL A 213 9.88 -3.47 0.14
N PHE A 214 9.48 -3.08 -1.07
CA PHE A 214 10.21 -3.18 -2.32
C PHE A 214 10.25 -1.79 -2.98
N PRO A 215 11.40 -1.10 -2.96
CA PRO A 215 11.54 0.21 -3.59
C PRO A 215 11.50 0.05 -5.11
N VAL A 216 10.62 0.79 -5.77
CA VAL A 216 10.52 0.84 -7.23
C VAL A 216 10.41 2.28 -7.71
N LEU A 217 11.01 2.59 -8.86
CA LEU A 217 10.81 3.86 -9.53
C LEU A 217 9.34 4.00 -9.92
N ALA A 218 8.78 5.20 -9.76
CA ALA A 218 7.40 5.48 -10.09
C ALA A 218 7.27 6.79 -10.86
N GLY A 219 6.18 6.94 -11.61
CA GLY A 219 5.93 8.09 -12.48
C GLY A 219 6.01 7.71 -13.95
N GLU A 220 6.31 8.70 -14.79
CA GLU A 220 6.43 8.49 -16.24
C GLU A 220 7.90 8.30 -16.62
N GLU A 221 8.21 7.19 -17.29
CA GLU A 221 9.56 6.96 -17.81
C GLU A 221 9.95 8.08 -18.80
N PRO A 222 11.17 8.66 -18.70
CA PRO A 222 12.33 8.21 -17.93
C PRO A 222 12.55 8.95 -16.59
N ASP A 223 11.53 9.58 -16.00
CA ASP A 223 11.65 10.36 -14.77
C ASP A 223 12.03 9.49 -13.56
N ARG A 224 13.15 9.81 -12.90
CA ARG A 224 13.67 9.09 -11.73
C ARG A 224 13.55 9.88 -10.44
N SER A 225 12.64 10.84 -10.40
CA SER A 225 12.44 11.70 -9.24
C SER A 225 11.55 11.09 -8.15
N ILE A 226 10.82 9.99 -8.42
CA ILE A 226 9.89 9.39 -7.46
C ILE A 226 10.21 7.90 -7.24
N LEU A 227 10.24 7.50 -5.97
CA LEU A 227 10.23 6.11 -5.52
C LEU A 227 8.92 5.78 -4.79
N LEU A 228 8.41 4.58 -5.02
CA LEU A 228 7.36 3.95 -4.23
C LEU A 228 7.96 2.79 -3.43
N LEU A 229 7.89 2.88 -2.11
CA LEU A 229 8.25 1.80 -1.19
C LEU A 229 7.04 0.89 -0.99
N SER A 230 6.91 -0.11 -1.86
CA SER A 230 5.70 -0.92 -1.92
C SER A 230 5.78 -2.17 -1.04
N PRO A 231 4.76 -2.50 -0.24
CA PRO A 231 4.70 -3.75 0.52
C PRO A 231 4.48 -4.99 -0.37
N ILE A 232 4.17 -4.79 -1.66
CA ILE A 232 4.06 -5.84 -2.68
C ILE A 232 5.15 -5.68 -3.73
N ILE A 233 5.63 -6.79 -4.29
CA ILE A 233 6.70 -6.79 -5.30
C ILE A 233 6.13 -6.21 -6.60
N MET A 234 6.81 -5.20 -7.14
CA MET A 234 6.48 -4.57 -8.42
C MET A 234 7.74 -4.38 -9.25
N TYR A 235 7.57 -4.09 -10.54
CA TYR A 235 8.64 -3.57 -11.39
C TYR A 235 8.67 -2.05 -11.34
N ASP A 236 9.79 -1.47 -11.78
CA ASP A 236 9.88 -0.02 -11.99
C ASP A 236 8.83 0.46 -12.99
N TYR A 237 8.36 1.68 -12.74
CA TYR A 237 7.25 2.32 -13.46
C TYR A 237 6.01 1.43 -13.51
N PRO A 238 5.50 0.98 -12.34
CA PRO A 238 4.27 0.19 -12.30
C PRO A 238 3.15 0.98 -12.96
N LYS A 239 2.30 0.30 -13.75
CA LYS A 239 1.17 0.92 -14.45
C LYS A 239 -0.12 0.25 -14.00
N THR A 240 -1.09 1.06 -13.61
CA THR A 240 -2.48 0.59 -13.50
C THR A 240 -3.02 0.29 -14.91
N SER A 241 -3.74 -0.81 -15.09
CA SER A 241 -4.33 -1.14 -16.40
C SER A 241 -5.27 -0.01 -16.87
N PRO A 242 -5.23 0.44 -18.14
CA PRO A 242 -6.19 1.43 -18.64
C PRO A 242 -7.64 0.91 -18.67
N ASP A 243 -7.82 -0.41 -18.66
CA ASP A 243 -9.13 -1.07 -18.64
C ASP A 243 -9.73 -1.20 -17.22
N SER A 244 -8.94 -0.97 -16.16
CA SER A 244 -9.45 -0.81 -14.79
C SER A 244 -9.94 0.62 -14.58
N ALA A 245 -10.92 1.04 -15.39
CA ALA A 245 -11.60 2.32 -15.24
C ALA A 245 -12.42 2.44 -13.93
N GLY A 246 -12.25 1.52 -12.97
CA GLY A 246 -12.92 1.50 -11.68
C GLY A 246 -12.04 1.09 -10.52
N ASP A 247 -12.37 1.68 -9.37
CA ASP A 247 -11.76 1.46 -8.06
C ASP A 247 -12.05 0.04 -7.54
N PHE A 248 -11.50 -0.98 -8.20
CA PHE A 248 -11.48 -2.33 -7.67
C PHE A 248 -10.27 -2.48 -6.75
N PHE A 249 -10.40 -3.36 -5.74
CA PHE A 249 -9.35 -3.68 -4.76
C PHE A 249 -8.25 -4.60 -5.31
N ASP A 250 -8.32 -4.91 -6.61
CA ASP A 250 -7.29 -5.59 -7.37
C ASP A 250 -6.87 -4.61 -8.47
N GLY A 251 -5.75 -3.94 -8.25
CA GLY A 251 -5.28 -2.87 -9.13
C GLY A 251 -4.77 -3.36 -10.49
N THR A 252 -4.76 -4.68 -10.72
CA THR A 252 -4.07 -5.26 -11.88
C THR A 252 -4.98 -5.81 -12.97
N GLU A 253 -6.24 -6.18 -12.71
CA GLU A 253 -7.15 -6.63 -13.77
C GLU A 253 -8.62 -6.67 -13.30
N MET A 254 -9.53 -5.95 -13.99
CA MET A 254 -10.94 -6.34 -13.99
C MET A 254 -11.08 -7.45 -15.04
N ASP A 255 -10.97 -8.70 -14.62
CA ASP A 255 -11.31 -9.83 -15.48
C ASP A 255 -12.84 -9.87 -15.64
N GLU A 256 -13.33 -9.98 -16.88
CA GLU A 256 -14.73 -10.28 -17.20
C GLU A 256 -15.25 -11.43 -16.31
N MET A 257 -14.38 -12.38 -15.99
CA MET A 257 -14.68 -13.49 -15.08
C MET A 257 -15.08 -13.02 -13.67
N LEU A 258 -14.43 -12.00 -13.10
CA LEU A 258 -14.79 -11.44 -11.81
C LEU A 258 -16.13 -10.69 -11.88
N THR A 259 -16.35 -9.90 -12.93
CA THR A 259 -17.62 -9.20 -13.19
C THR A 259 -18.79 -10.18 -13.28
N LEU A 260 -18.65 -11.23 -14.09
CA LEU A 260 -19.68 -12.28 -14.23
C LEU A 260 -19.94 -12.99 -12.90
N ARG A 261 -18.88 -13.29 -12.13
CA ARG A 261 -19.01 -13.93 -10.81
C ARG A 261 -19.70 -13.04 -9.76
N VAL A 262 -19.50 -11.73 -9.80
CA VAL A 262 -20.25 -10.79 -8.95
C VAL A 262 -21.73 -10.76 -9.35
N LEU A 263 -22.04 -10.80 -10.65
CA LEU A 263 -23.43 -10.86 -11.13
C LEU A 263 -24.15 -12.15 -10.75
N THR A 264 -23.43 -13.26 -10.56
CA THR A 264 -24.01 -14.54 -10.11
C THR A 264 -24.15 -14.70 -8.60
N LEU A 265 -23.76 -13.70 -7.80
CA LEU A 265 -24.09 -13.68 -6.37
C LEU A 265 -25.61 -13.72 -6.17
N THR A 266 -26.07 -14.48 -5.18
CA THR A 266 -27.49 -14.53 -4.83
C THR A 266 -27.97 -13.22 -4.23
N ASP A 267 -29.30 -12.98 -4.21
CA ASP A 267 -29.85 -11.74 -3.67
C ASP A 267 -29.47 -11.49 -2.20
N ALA A 268 -29.44 -12.54 -1.38
CA ALA A 268 -29.01 -12.45 0.01
C ALA A 268 -27.53 -12.06 0.14
N GLU A 269 -26.67 -12.61 -0.74
CA GLU A 269 -25.24 -12.30 -0.77
C GLU A 269 -24.97 -10.87 -1.26
N LYS A 270 -25.74 -10.39 -2.24
CA LYS A 270 -25.69 -9.00 -2.69
C LYS A 270 -26.14 -8.04 -1.60
N GLU A 271 -27.18 -8.39 -0.86
CA GLU A 271 -27.66 -7.59 0.26
C GLU A 271 -26.64 -7.50 1.40
N GLU A 272 -25.89 -8.57 1.63
CA GLU A 272 -24.75 -8.55 2.55
C GLU A 272 -23.66 -7.57 2.10
N VAL A 273 -23.29 -7.57 0.81
CA VAL A 273 -22.31 -6.61 0.25
C VAL A 273 -22.83 -5.17 0.38
N ARG A 274 -24.11 -4.93 0.10
CA ARG A 274 -24.72 -3.59 0.23
C ARG A 274 -24.70 -3.10 1.66
N ASN A 275 -24.84 -3.96 2.65
CA ASN A 275 -24.86 -3.55 4.06
C ASN A 275 -23.46 -3.53 4.70
N GLY A 276 -22.41 -3.95 3.98
CA GLY A 276 -21.02 -3.93 4.45
C GLY A 276 -20.20 -2.72 3.98
N ASP A 277 -18.96 -2.98 3.57
CA ASP A 277 -17.96 -1.97 3.21
C ASP A 277 -18.45 -1.00 2.10
N PRO A 278 -18.30 0.34 2.27
CA PRO A 278 -18.73 1.31 1.27
C PRO A 278 -18.09 1.16 -0.11
N ARG A 279 -16.84 0.68 -0.22
CA ARG A 279 -16.17 0.43 -1.51
C ARG A 279 -16.66 -0.87 -2.13
N ALA A 280 -16.87 -1.92 -1.34
CA ALA A 280 -17.46 -3.17 -1.85
C ALA A 280 -18.87 -2.93 -2.39
N ARG A 281 -19.67 -2.09 -1.70
CA ARG A 281 -20.97 -1.61 -2.19
C ARG A 281 -20.84 -0.91 -3.54
N ARG A 282 -19.91 0.04 -3.67
CA ARG A 282 -19.67 0.76 -4.94
C ARG A 282 -19.26 -0.18 -6.08
N ILE A 283 -18.48 -1.22 -5.78
CA ILE A 283 -18.12 -2.27 -6.74
C ILE A 283 -19.39 -2.99 -7.22
N LEU A 284 -20.22 -3.47 -6.31
CA LEU A 284 -21.47 -4.17 -6.66
C LEU A 284 -22.41 -3.28 -7.48
N GLU A 285 -22.67 -2.05 -7.01
CA GLU A 285 -23.55 -1.08 -7.68
C GLU A 285 -23.06 -0.79 -9.11
N ARG A 286 -21.74 -0.66 -9.29
CA ARG A 286 -21.14 -0.44 -10.59
C ARG A 286 -21.28 -1.68 -11.48
N THR A 287 -21.01 -2.88 -10.98
CA THR A 287 -21.17 -4.12 -11.74
C THR A 287 -22.61 -4.30 -12.21
N GLU A 288 -23.60 -4.00 -11.35
CA GLU A 288 -25.02 -4.07 -11.70
C GLU A 288 -25.46 -2.99 -12.71
N ALA A 289 -24.73 -1.88 -12.80
CA ALA A 289 -25.00 -0.79 -13.73
C ALA A 289 -24.28 -0.93 -15.09
N LEU A 290 -23.39 -1.92 -15.27
CA LEU A 290 -22.65 -2.10 -16.53
C LEU A 290 -23.58 -2.40 -17.70
N THR A 291 -23.42 -1.66 -18.79
CA THR A 291 -24.10 -1.95 -20.06
C THR A 291 -23.41 -3.07 -20.83
N GLY A 292 -24.13 -3.73 -21.74
CA GLY A 292 -23.55 -4.81 -22.56
C GLY A 292 -22.34 -4.38 -23.42
N GLU A 293 -22.29 -3.11 -23.84
CA GLU A 293 -21.16 -2.54 -24.60
C GLU A 293 -19.93 -2.30 -23.73
N GLU A 294 -20.12 -1.94 -22.45
CA GLU A 294 -19.04 -1.79 -21.47
C GLU A 294 -18.49 -3.15 -21.02
N MET A 295 -19.36 -4.17 -20.95
CA MET A 295 -18.95 -5.54 -20.67
C MET A 295 -18.07 -6.11 -21.79
N LEU A 296 -18.37 -5.80 -23.05
CA LEU A 296 -17.55 -6.18 -24.21
C LEU A 296 -16.14 -5.57 -24.18
N LYS A 297 -15.96 -4.38 -23.59
CA LYS A 297 -14.65 -3.74 -23.40
C LYS A 297 -13.82 -4.37 -22.28
N THR A 298 -14.46 -5.17 -21.43
CA THR A 298 -13.80 -5.91 -20.34
C THR A 298 -13.27 -7.27 -20.80
N HIS A 299 -13.62 -7.73 -22.02
CA HIS A 299 -13.02 -8.92 -22.62
C HIS A 299 -11.50 -8.74 -22.75
N GLY A 300 -10.73 -9.59 -22.07
CA GLY A 300 -9.27 -9.53 -22.07
C GLY A 300 -8.69 -9.48 -23.48
N ILE A 301 -8.08 -8.34 -23.83
CA ILE A 301 -7.28 -8.23 -25.05
C ILE A 301 -5.96 -8.96 -24.78
N ILE A 302 -5.73 -10.07 -25.49
CA ILE A 302 -4.46 -10.81 -25.47
C ILE A 302 -3.34 -9.83 -25.83
N ARG A 303 -2.49 -9.49 -24.87
CA ARG A 303 -1.33 -8.62 -25.10
C ARG A 303 -0.26 -9.41 -25.87
N PRO A 304 0.29 -8.88 -26.98
CA PRO A 304 1.44 -9.52 -27.61
C PRO A 304 2.65 -9.49 -26.65
N MET A 305 3.30 -10.65 -26.47
CA MET A 305 4.54 -10.75 -25.69
C MET A 305 5.56 -9.74 -26.22
N ARG A 306 6.11 -8.89 -25.34
CA ARG A 306 7.23 -8.02 -25.65
C ARG A 306 8.47 -8.90 -25.85
N GLU A 307 9.06 -8.87 -27.05
CA GLU A 307 10.35 -9.53 -27.29
C GLU A 307 11.40 -8.99 -26.32
N VAL A 308 11.91 -9.87 -25.48
CA VAL A 308 13.13 -9.63 -24.71
C VAL A 308 14.26 -9.53 -25.73
N ARG A 309 14.80 -8.32 -25.95
CA ARG A 309 16.03 -8.16 -26.73
C ARG A 309 17.17 -8.76 -25.92
N GLY A 310 17.40 -10.06 -26.12
CA GLY A 310 18.64 -10.72 -25.72
C GLY A 310 19.79 -10.07 -26.47
N GLY A 311 20.67 -9.39 -25.74
CA GLY A 311 21.95 -8.95 -26.27
C GLY A 311 22.75 -10.18 -26.70
N THR A 312 22.97 -10.33 -27.99
CA THR A 312 23.98 -11.25 -28.53
C THR A 312 25.36 -10.64 -28.30
N SER A 313 26.17 -11.38 -27.54
CA SER A 313 27.65 -11.47 -27.49
C SER A 313 28.49 -10.28 -27.96
#